data_AF-A0A2A4J7H1-F1
#
_entry.id   AF-A0A2A4J7H1-F1
#
_cell.length_a   1.000
_cell.length_b   1.000
_cell.length_c   1.000
_cell.angle_alpha   90.00
_cell.angle_beta   90.00
_cell.angle_gamma   90.00
#
_symmetry.space_group_name_H-M   'P 1'
#
loop_
_entity.id
_entity.type
_entity.pdbx_description
1 polymer ?
#
loop_
_entity_poly.entity_id
_entity_poly.type
_entity_poly.pdbx_seq_one_letter_code
_entity_poly.pdbx_strand_id
1 'polypeptide(L)'
;MYVTSVLCMVKIYQSRHPDINARAHATFGVLALIIFIGLVGVLNANFYFWIAFTVLHLVTCLIMTFQIYYLGRFKLDGGIIYRAARELLSRPLAAITPTYCGRCVLLIIANLANWAIAAYGVAQHSRDFASHLLLVLMSNLFLYTLFYIVMKLLHRESIRWYSWVFIAMTYSIWFGSSYFYLDQNTNWALTPAQSRQSNRQCSLLQLYDSHDIWHFLSSTAMFFSFNMYLTIDDNLSRTPRNNIMVF
;
A
#
# COMPACT_ATOMS: atom_id res chain seq x y z
N MET A 1 -5.09 11.27 -2.76
CA MET A 1 -4.02 10.28 -2.54
C MET A 1 -4.56 8.90 -2.13
N TYR A 2 -5.50 8.76 -1.18
CA TYR A 2 -6.08 7.44 -0.80
C TYR A 2 -6.58 6.63 -1.99
N VAL A 3 -7.46 7.24 -2.79
CA VAL A 3 -8.06 6.62 -3.98
C VAL A 3 -6.97 6.17 -4.95
N THR A 4 -6.01 7.05 -5.22
CA THR A 4 -4.86 6.75 -6.08
C THR A 4 -4.09 5.53 -5.62
N SER A 5 -3.78 5.40 -4.32
CA SER A 5 -3.04 4.24 -3.82
C SER A 5 -3.75 2.93 -4.10
N VAL A 6 -5.04 2.88 -3.78
CA VAL A 6 -5.83 1.66 -3.98
C VAL A 6 -5.94 1.35 -5.48
N LEU A 7 -6.17 2.34 -6.33
CA LEU A 7 -6.24 2.14 -7.78
C LEU A 7 -4.90 1.67 -8.37
N CYS A 8 -3.77 2.21 -7.91
CA CYS A 8 -2.45 1.75 -8.33
C CYS A 8 -2.19 0.30 -7.89
N MET A 9 -2.50 -0.06 -6.64
CA MET A 9 -2.38 -1.44 -6.16
C MET A 9 -3.22 -2.40 -7.00
N VAL A 10 -4.48 -2.04 -7.26
CA VAL A 10 -5.37 -2.83 -8.12
C VAL A 10 -4.77 -2.95 -9.52
N LYS A 11 -4.29 -1.85 -10.12
CA LYS A 11 -3.67 -1.88 -11.44
C LYS A 11 -2.47 -2.83 -11.51
N ILE A 12 -1.56 -2.79 -10.54
CA ILE A 12 -0.40 -3.69 -10.46
C ILE A 12 -0.87 -5.15 -10.35
N TYR A 13 -1.85 -5.41 -9.47
CA TYR A 13 -2.37 -6.76 -9.25
C TYR A 13 -2.99 -7.35 -10.53
N GLN A 14 -3.83 -6.56 -11.20
CA GLN A 14 -4.52 -6.94 -12.44
C GLN A 14 -3.55 -7.21 -13.61
N SER A 15 -2.41 -6.52 -13.67
CA SER A 15 -1.41 -6.74 -14.73
C SER A 15 -0.86 -8.17 -14.74
N ARG A 16 -0.83 -8.86 -13.59
CA ARG A 16 -0.34 -10.25 -13.47
C ARG A 16 -1.41 -11.28 -13.21
N HIS A 17 -2.60 -10.85 -12.77
CA HIS A 17 -3.70 -11.74 -12.44
C HIS A 17 -4.98 -11.35 -13.20
N PRO A 18 -4.97 -11.36 -14.55
CA PRO A 18 -6.11 -10.91 -15.34
C PRO A 18 -7.38 -11.74 -15.10
N ASP A 19 -7.23 -12.99 -14.66
CA ASP A 19 -8.34 -13.91 -14.39
C ASP A 19 -8.96 -13.70 -13.00
N ILE A 20 -8.31 -12.92 -12.12
CA ILE A 20 -8.73 -12.64 -10.73
C ILE A 20 -9.03 -11.15 -10.58
N ASN A 21 -9.69 -10.57 -11.58
CA ASN A 21 -10.05 -9.15 -11.56
C ASN A 21 -11.26 -8.90 -10.64
N ALA A 22 -11.08 -8.03 -9.66
CA ALA A 22 -12.20 -7.46 -8.91
C ALA A 22 -13.11 -6.66 -9.85
N ARG A 23 -14.43 -6.87 -9.75
CA ARG A 23 -15.42 -6.10 -10.52
C ARG A 23 -15.32 -4.62 -10.14
N ALA A 24 -15.47 -3.72 -11.11
CA ALA A 24 -15.36 -2.28 -10.88
C ALA A 24 -16.25 -1.78 -9.72
N HIS A 25 -17.51 -2.22 -9.67
CA HIS A 25 -18.43 -1.88 -8.58
C HIS A 25 -17.93 -2.33 -7.20
N ALA A 26 -17.30 -3.51 -7.11
CA ALA A 26 -16.73 -3.99 -5.85
C ALA A 26 -15.53 -3.14 -5.43
N THR A 27 -14.63 -2.81 -6.37
CA THR A 27 -13.48 -1.93 -6.10
C THR A 27 -13.92 -0.54 -5.62
N PHE A 28 -14.89 0.07 -6.31
CA PHE A 28 -15.43 1.37 -5.89
C PHE A 28 -16.21 1.29 -4.57
N GLY A 29 -16.89 0.17 -4.28
CA GLY A 29 -17.51 -0.08 -2.98
C GLY A 29 -16.49 -0.13 -1.83
N VAL A 30 -15.37 -0.84 -2.02
CA VAL A 30 -14.27 -0.88 -1.03
C VAL A 30 -13.64 0.50 -0.85
N LEU A 31 -13.41 1.24 -1.95
CA LEU A 31 -12.93 2.62 -1.90
C LEU A 31 -13.87 3.53 -1.10
N ALA A 32 -15.18 3.44 -1.34
CA ALA A 32 -16.18 4.20 -0.60
C ALA A 32 -16.16 3.84 0.90
N LEU A 33 -16.01 2.55 1.24
CA LEU A 33 -15.87 2.11 2.62
C LEU A 33 -14.60 2.66 3.29
N ILE A 34 -13.45 2.65 2.61
CA ILE A 34 -12.20 3.22 3.12
C ILE A 34 -12.35 4.72 3.38
N ILE A 35 -12.98 5.46 2.46
CA ILE A 35 -13.25 6.90 2.63
C ILE A 35 -14.20 7.14 3.80
N PHE A 36 -15.24 6.31 3.94
CA PHE A 36 -16.19 6.40 5.05
C PHE A 36 -15.51 6.14 6.40
N ILE A 37 -14.66 5.12 6.50
CA ILE A 37 -13.84 4.86 7.70
C ILE A 37 -12.92 6.05 7.98
N GLY A 38 -12.30 6.63 6.94
CA GLY A 38 -11.55 7.88 6.98
C GLY A 38 -12.32 9.02 7.64
N LEU A 39 -13.53 9.28 7.15
CA LEU A 39 -14.42 10.32 7.66
C LEU A 39 -14.81 10.09 9.12
N VAL A 40 -15.22 8.86 9.47
CA VAL A 40 -15.59 8.51 10.85
C VAL A 40 -14.39 8.68 11.78
N GLY A 41 -13.19 8.28 11.36
CA GLY A 41 -11.98 8.46 12.15
C GLY A 41 -11.57 9.92 12.32
N VAL A 42 -11.79 10.79 11.33
CA VAL A 42 -11.56 12.23 11.50
C VAL A 42 -12.54 12.85 12.49
N LEU A 43 -13.81 12.46 12.44
CA LEU A 43 -14.87 13.05 13.27
C LEU A 43 -14.93 12.48 14.70
N ASN A 44 -14.57 11.20 14.90
CA ASN A 44 -14.81 10.48 16.14
C ASN A 44 -13.76 9.37 16.40
N ALA A 45 -12.47 9.68 16.30
CA ALA A 45 -11.37 8.77 16.61
C ALA A 45 -11.22 8.51 18.13
N ASN A 46 -12.11 7.68 18.68
CA ASN A 46 -11.97 7.17 20.04
C ASN A 46 -10.93 6.04 20.12
N PHE A 47 -10.45 5.73 21.32
CA PHE A 47 -9.51 4.61 21.55
C PHE A 47 -10.04 3.27 20.99
N TYR A 48 -11.34 2.99 21.16
CA TYR A 48 -11.97 1.79 20.59
C TYR A 48 -11.96 1.77 19.06
N PHE A 49 -12.12 2.93 18.42
CA PHE A 49 -12.05 3.05 16.97
C PHE A 49 -10.63 2.73 16.47
N TRP A 50 -9.60 3.22 17.16
CA TRP A 50 -8.21 2.88 16.86
C TRP A 50 -7.93 1.39 16.99
N ILE A 51 -8.38 0.75 18.08
CA ILE A 51 -8.24 -0.71 18.24
C ILE A 51 -8.95 -1.45 17.09
N ALA A 52 -10.21 -1.10 16.80
CA ALA A 52 -10.98 -1.73 15.74
C ALA A 52 -10.31 -1.56 14.37
N PHE A 53 -9.79 -0.37 14.06
CA PHE A 53 -9.06 -0.08 12.84
C PHE A 53 -7.74 -0.87 12.77
N THR A 54 -6.97 -0.94 13.85
CA THR A 54 -5.73 -1.73 13.89
C THR A 54 -6.00 -3.21 13.66
N VAL A 55 -7.03 -3.78 14.29
CA VAL A 55 -7.46 -5.16 14.04
C VAL A 55 -7.85 -5.35 12.57
N LEU A 56 -8.66 -4.44 12.02
CA LEU A 56 -9.07 -4.47 10.61
C LEU A 56 -7.86 -4.42 9.66
N HIS A 57 -6.91 -3.52 9.92
CA HIS A 57 -5.69 -3.36 9.13
C HIS A 57 -4.86 -4.64 9.15
N LEU A 58 -4.55 -5.19 10.32
CA LEU A 58 -3.75 -6.41 10.47
C LEU A 58 -4.42 -7.63 9.84
N VAL A 59 -5.74 -7.80 10.05
CA VAL A 59 -6.52 -8.88 9.43
C VAL A 59 -6.51 -8.75 7.91
N THR A 60 -6.68 -7.53 7.38
CA THR A 60 -6.65 -7.30 5.93
C THR A 60 -5.26 -7.62 5.36
N CYS A 61 -4.18 -7.18 6.01
CA CYS A 61 -2.81 -7.52 5.60
C CYS A 61 -2.56 -9.03 5.63
N LEU A 62 -3.06 -9.74 6.63
CA LEU A 62 -2.93 -11.19 6.74
C LEU A 62 -3.68 -11.90 5.61
N ILE A 63 -4.94 -11.51 5.34
CA ILE A 63 -5.73 -12.08 4.25
C ILE A 63 -5.04 -11.81 2.91
N MET A 64 -4.61 -10.58 2.66
CA MET A 64 -3.91 -10.21 1.43
C MET A 64 -2.60 -10.98 1.27
N THR A 65 -1.88 -11.24 2.36
CA THR A 65 -0.66 -12.05 2.36
C THR A 65 -0.94 -13.46 1.84
N PHE A 66 -1.98 -14.12 2.36
CA PHE A 66 -2.38 -15.44 1.88
C PHE A 66 -2.85 -15.41 0.43
N GLN A 67 -3.61 -14.38 0.04
CA GLN A 67 -4.06 -14.22 -1.35
C GLN A 67 -2.88 -14.03 -2.31
N ILE A 68 -1.87 -13.24 -1.95
CA ILE A 68 -0.68 -13.04 -2.80
C ILE A 68 0.18 -14.32 -2.81
N TYR A 69 0.39 -14.97 -1.67
CA TYR A 69 1.21 -16.18 -1.58
C TYR A 69 0.66 -17.33 -2.43
N TYR A 70 -0.66 -17.54 -2.38
CA TYR A 70 -1.37 -18.60 -3.11
C TYR A 70 -2.03 -18.14 -4.42
N LEU A 71 -1.62 -16.99 -4.96
CA LEU A 71 -2.06 -16.49 -6.27
C LEU A 71 -3.60 -16.41 -6.40
N GLY A 72 -4.27 -15.94 -5.37
CA GLY A 72 -5.72 -15.75 -5.32
C GLY A 72 -6.53 -17.05 -5.19
N ARG A 73 -5.89 -18.22 -5.11
CA ARG A 73 -6.59 -19.52 -4.95
C ARG A 73 -6.95 -19.83 -3.51
N PHE A 74 -6.51 -19.00 -2.57
CA PHE A 74 -6.80 -19.19 -1.16
C PHE A 74 -8.25 -18.84 -0.86
N LYS A 75 -9.00 -19.81 -0.35
CA LYS A 75 -10.37 -19.63 0.17
C LYS A 75 -10.34 -19.86 1.67
N LEU A 76 -10.95 -18.96 2.43
CA LEU A 76 -11.09 -19.08 3.88
C LEU A 76 -12.22 -20.04 4.23
N ASP A 77 -11.89 -21.32 4.45
CA ASP A 77 -12.83 -22.33 4.97
C ASP A 77 -12.61 -22.56 6.48
N GLY A 78 -13.68 -22.83 7.23
CA GLY A 78 -13.61 -23.09 8.68
C GLY A 78 -12.71 -24.27 9.09
N GLY A 79 -12.42 -25.18 8.17
CA GLY A 79 -11.50 -26.31 8.39
C GLY A 79 -10.01 -25.99 8.19
N ILE A 80 -9.63 -24.75 7.85
CA ILE A 80 -8.22 -24.38 7.63
C ILE A 80 -7.38 -24.52 8.89
N ILE A 81 -7.90 -24.05 10.03
CA ILE A 81 -7.16 -24.09 11.30
C ILE A 81 -6.89 -25.53 11.71
N TYR A 82 -7.90 -26.41 11.57
CA TYR A 82 -7.75 -27.84 11.84
C TYR A 82 -6.76 -28.52 10.88
N ARG A 83 -6.83 -28.21 9.58
CA ARG A 83 -5.88 -28.74 8.58
C ARG A 83 -4.45 -28.28 8.85
N ALA A 84 -4.25 -27.00 9.10
CA ALA A 84 -2.94 -26.41 9.41
C ALA A 84 -2.36 -26.99 10.72
N ALA A 85 -3.17 -27.12 11.78
CA ALA A 85 -2.74 -27.71 13.04
C ALA A 85 -2.34 -29.19 12.88
N ARG A 86 -3.14 -29.96 12.13
CA ARG A 86 -2.84 -31.38 11.83
C ARG A 86 -1.57 -31.53 10.99
N GLU A 87 -1.36 -30.65 10.01
CA GLU A 87 -0.18 -30.67 9.14
C GLU A 87 1.09 -30.27 9.90
N LEU A 88 0.98 -29.28 10.79
CA LEU A 88 2.06 -28.89 11.71
C LEU A 88 2.42 -30.02 12.69
N LEU A 89 1.43 -30.71 13.26
CA LEU A 89 1.65 -31.85 14.17
C LEU A 89 2.26 -33.06 13.45
N SER A 90 1.80 -33.37 12.23
CA SER A 90 2.22 -34.57 11.52
C SER A 90 3.54 -34.42 10.77
N ARG A 91 3.85 -33.22 10.24
CA ARG A 91 5.06 -32.95 9.45
C ARG A 91 5.57 -31.52 9.68
N PRO A 92 6.17 -31.23 10.84
CA PRO A 92 6.58 -29.87 11.21
C PRO A 92 7.59 -29.27 10.23
N LEU A 93 8.57 -30.06 9.76
CA LEU A 93 9.58 -29.58 8.82
C LEU A 93 8.97 -29.22 7.45
N ALA A 94 8.05 -30.04 6.93
CA ALA A 94 7.39 -29.79 5.65
C ALA A 94 6.40 -28.61 5.73
N ALA A 95 5.75 -28.42 6.88
CA ALA A 95 4.85 -27.30 7.13
C ALA A 95 5.58 -25.96 7.20
N ILE A 96 6.84 -25.96 7.66
CA ILE A 96 7.67 -24.75 7.80
C ILE A 96 8.43 -24.42 6.51
N THR A 97 8.73 -25.41 5.66
CA THR A 97 9.42 -25.17 4.39
C THR A 97 8.51 -24.41 3.40
N PRO A 98 8.87 -23.18 3.00
CA PRO A 98 8.04 -22.39 2.10
C PRO A 98 8.10 -22.97 0.68
N THR A 99 6.92 -23.25 0.10
CA THR A 99 6.78 -23.66 -1.31
C THR A 99 7.32 -22.59 -2.29
N TYR A 100 7.16 -21.30 -1.96
CA TYR A 100 7.66 -20.18 -2.76
C TYR A 100 8.55 -19.25 -1.93
N CYS A 101 9.82 -19.62 -1.76
CA CYS A 101 10.77 -18.92 -0.88
C CYS A 101 10.87 -17.41 -1.15
N GLY A 102 11.01 -16.99 -2.43
CA GLY A 102 11.12 -15.56 -2.79
C GLY A 102 9.90 -14.73 -2.37
N ARG A 103 8.69 -15.24 -2.62
CA ARG A 103 7.44 -14.59 -2.19
C ARG A 103 7.31 -14.58 -0.67
N CYS A 104 7.64 -15.69 -0.02
CA CYS A 104 7.55 -15.82 1.44
C CYS A 104 8.39 -14.75 2.14
N VAL A 105 9.66 -14.61 1.76
CA VAL A 105 10.57 -13.63 2.38
C VAL A 105 10.06 -12.20 2.20
N LEU A 106 9.64 -11.82 0.98
CA LEU A 106 9.14 -10.48 0.72
C LEU A 106 7.83 -10.19 1.46
N LEU A 107 6.94 -11.17 1.57
CA LEU A 107 5.69 -11.03 2.31
C LEU A 107 5.93 -10.94 3.83
N ILE A 108 6.93 -11.64 4.38
CA ILE A 108 7.32 -11.49 5.78
C ILE A 108 7.80 -10.05 6.02
N ILE A 109 8.67 -9.51 5.16
CA ILE A 109 9.15 -8.12 5.26
C ILE A 109 7.97 -7.15 5.19
N ALA A 110 7.03 -7.36 4.26
CA ALA A 110 5.84 -6.51 4.13
C ALA A 110 4.93 -6.58 5.38
N ASN A 111 4.77 -7.75 5.99
CA ASN A 111 4.01 -7.89 7.24
C ASN A 111 4.71 -7.21 8.42
N LEU A 112 6.03 -7.38 8.56
CA LEU A 112 6.81 -6.70 9.60
C LEU A 112 6.68 -5.17 9.48
N ALA A 113 6.75 -4.63 8.26
CA ALA A 113 6.53 -3.21 8.01
C ALA A 113 5.11 -2.77 8.40
N ASN A 114 4.08 -3.56 8.07
CA ASN A 114 2.71 -3.27 8.47
C ASN A 114 2.50 -3.35 9.99
N TRP A 115 3.12 -4.30 10.68
CA TRP A 115 3.08 -4.40 12.13
C TRP A 115 3.76 -3.20 12.79
N ALA A 116 4.88 -2.72 12.24
CA ALA A 116 5.54 -1.51 12.71
C ALA A 116 4.63 -0.27 12.54
N ILE A 117 3.95 -0.13 11.40
CA ILE A 117 3.00 0.97 11.16
C ILE A 117 1.80 0.86 12.11
N ALA A 118 1.26 -0.33 12.33
CA ALA A 118 0.17 -0.57 13.26
C ALA A 118 0.58 -0.20 14.70
N ALA A 119 1.76 -0.62 15.15
CA ALA A 119 2.31 -0.26 16.45
C ALA A 119 2.51 1.26 16.59
N TYR A 120 3.03 1.91 15.55
CA TYR A 120 3.15 3.37 15.50
C TYR A 120 1.78 4.07 15.62
N GLY A 121 0.75 3.56 14.92
CA GLY A 121 -0.62 4.08 15.01
C GLY A 121 -1.19 4.01 16.42
N VAL A 122 -1.04 2.88 17.11
CA VAL A 122 -1.50 2.72 18.50
C VAL A 122 -0.70 3.60 19.46
N ALA A 123 0.63 3.68 19.29
CA ALA A 123 1.48 4.51 20.15
C ALA A 123 1.20 6.01 19.99
N GLN A 124 0.81 6.45 18.80
CA GLN A 124 0.55 7.86 18.45
C GLN A 124 -0.94 8.12 18.16
N HIS A 125 -1.84 7.36 18.79
CA HIS A 125 -3.30 7.42 18.54
C HIS A 125 -3.95 8.80 18.84
N SER A 126 -3.22 9.70 19.50
CA SER A 126 -3.64 11.10 19.71
C SER A 126 -3.45 12.00 18.48
N ARG A 127 -2.80 11.50 17.41
CA ARG A 127 -2.58 12.22 16.15
C ARG A 127 -3.71 12.00 15.15
N ASP A 128 -3.74 12.86 14.13
CA ASP A 128 -4.70 12.84 13.03
C ASP A 128 -4.82 11.46 12.36
N PHE A 129 -6.02 10.88 12.43
CA PHE A 129 -6.33 9.59 11.82
C PHE A 129 -6.18 9.62 10.29
N ALA A 130 -6.50 10.73 9.63
CA ALA A 130 -6.36 10.85 8.18
C ALA A 130 -4.90 10.66 7.75
N SER A 131 -3.98 11.27 8.47
CA SER A 131 -2.55 11.09 8.25
C SER A 131 -2.09 9.64 8.46
N HIS A 132 -2.62 8.95 9.48
CA HIS A 132 -2.32 7.54 9.70
C HIS A 132 -2.86 6.64 8.58
N LEU A 133 -4.11 6.85 8.15
CA LEU A 133 -4.69 6.13 7.01
C LEU A 133 -3.89 6.36 5.73
N LEU A 134 -3.39 7.59 5.50
CA LEU A 134 -2.50 7.89 4.37
C LEU A 134 -1.23 7.06 4.42
N LEU A 135 -0.58 7.03 5.59
CA LEU A 135 0.64 6.27 5.81
C LEU A 135 0.43 4.79 5.50
N VAL A 136 -0.63 4.17 6.03
CA VAL A 136 -0.96 2.76 5.76
C VAL A 136 -1.12 2.50 4.26
N LEU A 137 -1.91 3.32 3.55
CA LEU A 137 -2.19 3.10 2.13
C LEU A 137 -0.98 3.39 1.22
N MET A 138 -0.18 4.42 1.51
CA MET A 138 1.01 4.76 0.72
C MET A 138 2.14 3.76 0.96
N SER A 139 2.42 3.41 2.23
CA SER A 139 3.46 2.44 2.55
C SER A 139 3.16 1.07 1.94
N ASN A 140 1.91 0.60 2.00
CA ASN A 140 1.54 -0.63 1.30
C ASN A 140 1.68 -0.52 -0.22
N LEU A 141 1.40 0.64 -0.82
CA LEU A 141 1.58 0.81 -2.26
C LEU A 141 3.06 0.66 -2.61
N PHE A 142 3.95 1.35 -1.89
CA PHE A 142 5.39 1.28 -2.15
C PHE A 142 5.95 -0.12 -1.88
N LEU A 143 5.53 -0.77 -0.79
CA LEU A 143 5.91 -2.16 -0.51
C LEU A 143 5.46 -3.11 -1.62
N TYR A 144 4.23 -2.94 -2.12
CA TYR A 144 3.71 -3.79 -3.19
C TYR A 144 4.37 -3.52 -4.54
N THR A 145 4.67 -2.25 -4.86
CA THR A 145 5.45 -1.89 -6.06
C THR A 145 6.89 -2.42 -5.97
N LEU A 146 7.52 -2.34 -4.80
CA LEU A 146 8.85 -2.93 -4.58
C LEU A 146 8.80 -4.45 -4.71
N PHE A 147 7.81 -5.11 -4.09
CA PHE A 147 7.57 -6.54 -4.27
C PHE A 147 7.48 -6.89 -5.75
N TYR A 148 6.71 -6.13 -6.52
CA TYR A 148 6.52 -6.34 -7.95
C TYR A 148 7.83 -6.25 -8.74
N ILE A 149 8.61 -5.17 -8.53
CA ILE A 149 9.88 -4.96 -9.21
C ILE A 149 10.87 -6.08 -8.83
N VAL A 150 11.01 -6.39 -7.55
CA VAL A 150 11.94 -7.43 -7.08
C VAL A 150 11.57 -8.79 -7.67
N MET A 151 10.30 -9.16 -7.67
CA MET A 151 9.87 -10.44 -8.23
C MET A 151 10.11 -10.51 -9.75
N LYS A 152 9.92 -9.41 -10.47
CA LYS A 152 10.26 -9.29 -11.90
C LYS A 152 11.76 -9.55 -12.13
N LEU A 153 12.62 -8.95 -11.30
CA LEU A 153 14.07 -9.15 -11.37
C LEU A 153 14.50 -10.58 -11.00
N LEU A 154 13.90 -11.17 -9.96
CA LEU A 154 14.18 -12.56 -9.54
C LEU A 154 13.82 -13.58 -10.63
N HIS A 155 12.75 -13.32 -11.39
CA HIS A 155 12.33 -14.14 -12.54
C HIS A 155 13.06 -13.79 -13.84
N ARG A 156 14.09 -12.94 -13.78
CA ARG A 156 14.91 -12.50 -14.91
C ARG A 156 14.12 -11.82 -16.03
N GLU A 157 13.01 -11.17 -15.69
CA GLU A 157 12.30 -10.31 -16.63
C GLU A 157 13.00 -8.95 -16.75
N SER A 158 13.27 -8.51 -17.98
CA SER A 158 13.89 -7.22 -18.24
C SER A 158 12.91 -6.06 -18.10
N ILE A 159 13.34 -4.97 -17.48
CA ILE A 159 12.61 -3.69 -17.44
C ILE A 159 13.24 -2.75 -18.47
N ARG A 160 12.42 -2.08 -19.28
CA ARG A 160 12.93 -1.16 -20.31
C ARG A 160 13.55 0.08 -19.67
N TRP A 161 14.54 0.67 -20.35
CA TRP A 161 15.34 1.78 -19.80
C TRP A 161 14.49 3.00 -19.39
N TYR A 162 13.46 3.34 -20.16
CA TYR A 162 12.58 4.48 -19.85
C TYR A 162 11.71 4.21 -18.61
N SER A 163 11.31 2.96 -18.39
CA SER A 163 10.63 2.57 -17.15
C SER A 163 11.55 2.71 -15.94
N TRP A 164 12.85 2.43 -16.07
CA TRP A 164 13.82 2.71 -15.01
C TRP A 164 13.92 4.20 -14.67
N VAL A 165 13.88 5.07 -15.68
CA VAL A 165 13.82 6.53 -15.45
C VAL A 165 12.56 6.90 -14.67
N PHE A 166 11.40 6.37 -15.06
CA PHE A 166 10.17 6.62 -14.32
C PHE A 166 10.18 6.06 -12.89
N ILE A 167 10.78 4.89 -12.66
CA ILE A 167 10.98 4.32 -11.32
C ILE A 167 11.83 5.28 -10.47
N ALA A 168 12.99 5.70 -10.98
CA ALA A 168 13.90 6.58 -10.25
C ALA A 168 13.25 7.93 -9.91
N MET A 169 12.57 8.55 -10.88
CA MET A 169 11.86 9.81 -10.68
C MET A 169 10.71 9.66 -9.68
N THR A 170 9.94 8.57 -9.78
CA THR A 170 8.84 8.27 -8.86
C THR A 170 9.31 8.22 -7.41
N TYR A 171 10.31 7.40 -7.09
CA TYR A 171 10.78 7.27 -5.72
C TYR A 171 11.49 8.53 -5.21
N SER A 172 12.28 9.20 -6.05
CA SER A 172 12.98 10.43 -5.67
C SER A 172 11.99 11.54 -5.29
N ILE A 173 10.97 11.76 -6.11
CA ILE A 173 9.99 12.83 -5.88
C ILE A 173 9.03 12.45 -4.74
N TRP A 174 8.63 11.18 -4.60
CA TRP A 174 7.84 10.74 -3.45
C TRP A 174 8.59 10.93 -2.12
N PHE A 175 9.88 10.61 -2.07
CA PHE A 175 10.69 10.81 -0.88
C PHE A 175 10.86 12.30 -0.57
N GLY A 176 11.14 13.12 -1.59
CA GLY A 176 11.18 14.58 -1.45
C GLY A 176 9.84 15.17 -0.98
N SER A 177 8.72 14.68 -1.52
CA SER A 177 7.37 15.08 -1.09
C SER A 177 7.10 14.70 0.36
N SER A 178 7.57 13.52 0.80
CA SER A 178 7.39 13.03 2.17
C SER A 178 8.07 13.92 3.21
N TYR A 179 9.19 14.57 2.86
CA TYR A 179 9.84 15.56 3.73
C TYR A 179 8.89 16.73 4.07
N PHE A 180 8.24 17.29 3.05
CA PHE A 180 7.28 18.39 3.25
C PHE A 180 5.98 17.93 3.90
N TYR A 181 5.58 16.66 3.71
CA TYR A 181 4.43 16.08 4.39
C TYR A 181 4.61 15.99 5.91
N LEU A 182 5.83 15.69 6.36
CA LEU A 182 6.15 15.59 7.78
C LEU A 182 6.19 16.97 8.47
N ASP A 183 6.29 18.05 7.70
CA ASP A 183 6.16 19.43 8.18
C ASP A 183 4.69 19.78 8.39
N GLN A 184 4.15 19.38 9.54
CA GLN A 184 2.72 19.49 9.88
C GLN A 184 2.29 20.96 10.09
N ASN A 185 1.86 21.62 9.02
CA ASN A 185 1.25 22.95 9.09
C ASN A 185 -0.28 22.92 9.27
N THR A 186 -0.92 21.76 9.06
CA THR A 186 -2.38 21.58 9.16
C THR A 186 -2.74 20.35 10.00
N ASN A 187 -3.85 20.42 10.74
CA ASN A 187 -4.34 19.28 11.53
C ASN A 187 -5.86 19.16 11.43
N TRP A 188 -6.33 18.05 10.86
CA TRP A 188 -7.75 17.77 10.59
C TRP A 188 -8.54 17.39 11.85
N ALA A 189 -7.87 17.04 12.95
CA ALA A 189 -8.50 16.72 14.23
C ALA A 189 -8.84 17.98 15.05
N LEU A 190 -8.28 19.15 14.69
CA LEU A 190 -8.46 20.40 15.41
C LEU A 190 -9.54 21.27 14.75
N THR A 191 -10.14 22.16 15.52
CA THR A 191 -11.03 23.18 14.95
C THR A 191 -10.25 24.10 14.00
N PRO A 192 -10.90 24.71 12.98
CA PRO A 192 -10.22 25.63 12.06
C PRO A 192 -9.48 26.77 12.77
N ALA A 193 -9.98 27.25 13.92
CA ALA A 193 -9.32 28.28 14.71
C ALA A 193 -8.03 27.78 15.38
N GLN A 194 -8.04 26.56 15.91
CA GLN A 194 -6.85 25.95 16.51
C GLN A 194 -5.83 25.56 15.45
N SER A 195 -6.25 24.99 14.32
CA SER A 195 -5.33 24.65 13.22
C SER A 195 -4.65 25.89 12.62
N ARG A 196 -5.26 27.07 12.66
CA ARG A 196 -4.59 28.30 12.18
C ARG A 196 -3.36 28.68 13.00
N GLN A 197 -3.24 28.20 14.23
CA GLN A 197 -2.08 28.46 15.09
C GLN A 197 -0.82 27.74 14.59
N SER A 198 -0.97 26.68 13.79
CA SER A 198 0.17 25.98 13.17
C SER A 198 0.58 26.55 11.80
N ASN A 199 -0.08 27.61 11.33
CA ASN A 199 0.30 28.26 10.07
C ASN A 199 1.70 28.89 10.20
N ARG A 200 2.56 28.63 9.21
CA ARG A 200 3.89 29.23 9.11
C ARG A 200 3.92 30.27 7.98
N GLN A 201 4.96 31.10 7.97
CA GLN A 201 5.20 31.99 6.83
C GLN A 201 5.52 31.18 5.57
N CYS A 202 5.02 31.65 4.41
CA CYS A 202 5.24 31.00 3.13
C CYS A 202 6.73 30.98 2.78
N SER A 203 7.24 29.81 2.40
CA SER A 203 8.67 29.59 2.17
C SER A 203 9.08 29.80 0.71
N LEU A 204 8.26 29.34 -0.24
CA LEU A 204 8.55 29.40 -1.67
C LEU A 204 7.88 30.61 -2.30
N LEU A 205 8.70 31.51 -2.88
CA LEU A 205 8.27 32.76 -3.52
C LEU A 205 7.43 33.67 -2.62
N GLN A 206 7.47 33.49 -1.29
CA GLN A 206 6.59 34.15 -0.32
C GLN A 206 5.09 33.95 -0.62
N LEU A 207 4.75 32.89 -1.39
CA LEU A 207 3.38 32.58 -1.79
C LEU A 207 2.96 31.20 -1.32
N TYR A 208 3.82 30.20 -1.47
CA TYR A 208 3.52 28.80 -1.16
C TYR A 208 4.16 28.37 0.15
N ASP A 209 3.41 27.64 0.97
CA ASP A 209 3.93 27.02 2.19
C ASP A 209 4.42 25.58 1.93
N SER A 210 4.91 24.91 2.97
CA SER A 210 5.34 23.50 2.87
C SER A 210 4.23 22.56 2.41
N HIS A 211 2.97 22.85 2.74
CA HIS A 211 1.82 22.02 2.39
C HIS A 211 1.48 22.12 0.89
N ASP A 212 1.57 23.32 0.34
CA ASP A 212 1.42 23.56 -1.11
C ASP A 212 2.54 22.86 -1.89
N ILE A 213 3.79 22.97 -1.41
CA ILE A 213 4.94 22.27 -2.02
C ILE A 213 4.73 20.75 -1.96
N TRP A 214 4.22 20.23 -0.84
CA TRP A 214 3.85 18.81 -0.73
C TRP A 214 2.82 18.40 -1.78
N HIS A 215 1.75 19.18 -1.98
CA HIS A 215 0.75 18.93 -3.02
C HIS A 215 1.32 18.98 -4.43
N PHE A 216 2.19 19.95 -4.72
CA PHE A 216 2.84 20.07 -6.02
C PHE A 216 3.76 18.88 -6.31
N LEU A 217 4.61 18.51 -5.35
CA LEU A 217 5.54 17.38 -5.51
C LEU A 217 4.80 16.04 -5.55
N SER A 218 3.77 15.84 -4.73
CA SER A 218 2.99 14.58 -4.73
C SER A 218 2.18 14.39 -6.01
N SER A 219 1.62 15.46 -6.60
CA SER A 219 0.96 15.37 -7.91
C SER A 219 1.93 15.03 -9.03
N THR A 220 3.14 15.62 -9.01
CA THR A 220 4.23 15.28 -9.92
C THR A 220 4.69 13.84 -9.74
N ALA A 221 4.84 13.37 -8.49
CA ALA A 221 5.20 11.99 -8.18
C ALA A 221 4.11 11.01 -8.66
N MET A 222 2.83 11.36 -8.52
CA MET A 222 1.72 10.57 -9.06
C MET A 222 1.79 10.46 -10.58
N PHE A 223 2.09 11.55 -11.29
CA PHE A 223 2.25 11.52 -12.75
C PHE A 223 3.34 10.52 -13.17
N PHE A 224 4.52 10.60 -12.55
CA PHE A 224 5.60 9.64 -12.84
C PHE A 224 5.24 8.21 -12.42
N SER A 225 4.54 8.04 -11.29
CA SER A 225 4.06 6.74 -10.84
C SER A 225 3.13 6.09 -11.87
N PHE A 226 2.20 6.85 -12.45
CA PHE A 226 1.32 6.33 -13.49
C PHE A 226 2.07 5.92 -14.75
N ASN A 227 3.00 6.76 -15.22
CA ASN A 227 3.85 6.41 -16.36
C ASN A 227 4.69 5.16 -16.07
N MET A 228 5.22 5.03 -14.86
CA MET A 228 5.90 3.81 -14.40
C MET A 228 4.96 2.59 -14.48
N TYR A 229 3.77 2.63 -13.87
CA TYR A 229 2.84 1.50 -13.86
C TYR A 229 2.31 1.12 -15.25
N LEU A 230 2.21 2.08 -16.18
CA LEU A 230 1.81 1.81 -17.54
C LEU A 230 2.92 1.17 -18.37
N THR A 231 4.18 1.49 -18.09
CA THR A 231 5.32 1.08 -18.92
C THR A 231 6.12 -0.10 -18.36
N ILE A 232 5.97 -0.43 -17.07
CA ILE A 232 6.78 -1.45 -16.39
C ILE A 232 6.70 -2.86 -17.03
N ASP A 233 5.62 -3.15 -17.75
CA ASP A 233 5.39 -4.41 -18.45
C ASP A 233 5.42 -4.29 -19.98
N ASP A 234 5.94 -3.20 -20.55
CA ASP A 234 6.02 -3.03 -22.00
C ASP A 234 6.84 -4.14 -22.70
N ASN A 235 7.78 -4.76 -21.97
CA ASN A 235 8.54 -5.91 -22.44
C ASN A 235 7.65 -7.14 -22.71
N LEU A 236 6.49 -7.23 -22.05
CA LEU A 236 5.54 -8.34 -22.18
C LEU A 236 4.46 -8.10 -23.23
N SER A 237 4.44 -6.95 -23.91
CA SER A 237 3.42 -6.58 -24.92
C SER A 237 3.21 -7.63 -26.02
N ARG A 238 4.26 -8.40 -26.37
CA ARG A 238 4.21 -9.47 -27.39
C ARG A 238 4.15 -10.88 -26.79
N THR A 239 4.16 -11.01 -25.47
CA THR A 239 4.16 -12.31 -24.79
C THR A 239 2.72 -12.79 -24.60
N PRO A 240 2.35 -14.00 -25.09
CA PRO A 240 1.04 -14.56 -24.82
C PRO A 240 0.78 -14.64 -23.32
N ARG A 241 -0.43 -14.30 -22.88
CA ARG A 241 -0.77 -14.21 -21.45
C ARG A 241 -0.48 -15.48 -20.66
N ASN A 242 -0.67 -16.65 -21.28
CA ASN A 242 -0.41 -17.95 -20.66
C ASN A 242 1.08 -18.20 -20.35
N ASN A 243 1.98 -17.42 -20.97
CA ASN A 243 3.42 -17.52 -20.79
C ASN A 243 3.96 -16.45 -19.84
N ILE A 244 3.10 -15.53 -19.36
CA ILE A 244 3.50 -14.51 -18.40
C ILE A 244 3.60 -15.19 -17.03
N MET A 245 4.80 -15.19 -16.44
CA MET A 245 4.98 -15.71 -15.10
C MET A 245 4.20 -14.86 -14.11
N VAL A 246 3.38 -15.53 -13.31
CA VAL A 246 2.63 -14.93 -12.21
C VAL A 246 3.45 -15.11 -10.95
N PHE A 247 3.69 -14.02 -10.23
CA PHE A 247 4.57 -13.99 -9.08
C PHE A 247 4.05 -13.17 -7.91
#